data_AF-A0A0N4YGP9-F1
#
_entry.id   AF-A0A0N4YGP9-F1
#
_cell.length_a   1.000
_cell.length_b   1.000
_cell.length_c   1.000
_cell.angle_alpha   90.00
_cell.angle_beta   90.00
_cell.angle_gamma   90.00
#
_symmetry.space_group_name_H-M   'P 1'
#
loop_
_entity.id
_entity.type
_entity.pdbx_description
1 polymer ?
#
loop_
_entity_poly.entity_id
_entity_poly.type
_entity_poly.pdbx_seq_one_letter_code
_entity_poly.pdbx_strand_id
1 'polypeptide(L)'
;MQRRRFCLGVTVLNGTIFAVGGEDGSQISCEAEMLDPRQGEWISLPSMTNERFHFGLAAASGLLYAAGGRNGSQILNSVEVYDPRACHWATAQPMFKKRCHAGATVFRDQVVVVGGYDENKMDLLSAESAQNYPDKNITGHNYWQRWILSFILKYVIHLCYMQTLFKFVLLNACTALIAKRTLKLSAIISLHLSGRTAIFTSIFFNVSEKPDFLV
;
A
#
# COMPACT_ATOMS: atom_id res chain seq x y z
N MET A 1 -1.77 -29.42 -21.59
CA MET A 1 -0.43 -29.45 -21.00
C MET A 1 0.26 -30.61 -21.66
N GLN A 2 1.50 -30.46 -22.12
CA GLN A 2 2.14 -31.47 -22.97
C GLN A 2 2.74 -32.62 -22.16
N ARG A 3 3.07 -32.40 -20.88
CA ARG A 3 3.61 -33.42 -19.98
C ARG A 3 2.75 -33.56 -18.72
N ARG A 4 2.77 -34.75 -18.12
CA ARG A 4 2.16 -35.01 -16.82
C ARG A 4 3.08 -34.43 -15.74
N ARG A 5 2.53 -33.64 -14.83
CA ARG A 5 3.26 -33.06 -13.70
C ARG A 5 2.32 -32.61 -12.60
N PHE A 6 2.79 -32.62 -11.37
CA PHE A 6 2.10 -32.12 -10.18
C PHE A 6 2.99 -31.12 -9.44
N CYS A 7 2.41 -30.38 -8.47
CA CYS A 7 3.11 -29.38 -7.66
C CYS A 7 3.85 -28.28 -8.46
N LEU A 8 3.35 -28.02 -9.66
CA LEU A 8 3.72 -26.91 -10.52
C LEU A 8 3.12 -25.58 -10.02
N GLY A 9 3.72 -24.48 -10.45
CA GLY A 9 3.13 -23.16 -10.31
C GLY A 9 2.11 -22.90 -11.41
N VAL A 10 0.93 -22.37 -11.06
CA VAL A 10 -0.09 -21.94 -12.02
C VAL A 10 -0.52 -20.52 -11.71
N THR A 11 -0.59 -19.67 -12.74
CA THR A 11 -1.09 -18.30 -12.59
C THR A 11 -1.68 -17.79 -13.91
N VAL A 12 -2.37 -16.64 -13.84
CA VAL A 12 -2.95 -15.98 -15.02
C VAL A 12 -2.24 -14.66 -15.22
N LEU A 13 -1.79 -14.41 -16.45
CA LEU A 13 -1.22 -13.14 -16.87
C LEU A 13 -1.79 -12.75 -18.23
N ASN A 14 -2.34 -11.54 -18.32
CA ASN A 14 -2.95 -11.00 -19.56
C ASN A 14 -4.03 -11.91 -20.19
N GLY A 15 -4.77 -12.66 -19.37
CA GLY A 15 -5.82 -13.58 -19.83
C GLY A 15 -5.32 -14.96 -20.29
N THR A 16 -4.00 -15.18 -20.22
CA THR A 16 -3.36 -16.47 -20.56
C THR A 16 -3.01 -17.21 -19.28
N ILE A 17 -3.22 -18.54 -19.28
CA ILE A 17 -2.85 -19.42 -18.17
C ILE A 17 -1.40 -19.85 -18.36
N PHE A 18 -0.59 -19.74 -17.30
CA PHE A 18 0.79 -20.21 -17.29
C PHE A 18 0.94 -21.39 -16.34
N ALA A 19 1.65 -22.43 -16.78
CA ALA A 19 1.99 -23.63 -16.02
C ALA A 19 3.50 -23.82 -16.02
N VAL A 20 4.13 -23.73 -14.86
CA VAL A 20 5.59 -23.62 -14.73
C VAL A 20 6.13 -24.67 -13.75
N GLY A 21 7.20 -25.35 -14.14
CA GLY A 21 7.91 -26.32 -13.31
C GLY A 21 7.04 -27.50 -12.88
N GLY A 22 7.22 -27.97 -11.65
CA GLY A 22 6.56 -29.15 -11.08
C GLY A 22 7.41 -30.41 -11.20
N GLU A 23 6.81 -31.56 -10.89
CA GLU A 23 7.48 -32.87 -10.91
C GLU A 23 6.56 -33.92 -11.56
N ASP A 24 7.14 -34.90 -12.27
CA ASP A 24 6.40 -36.01 -12.88
C ASP A 24 6.50 -37.35 -12.12
N GLY A 25 7.08 -37.32 -10.92
CA GLY A 25 7.37 -38.50 -10.08
C GLY A 25 8.74 -39.11 -10.36
N SER A 26 9.45 -38.65 -11.39
CA SER A 26 10.81 -39.08 -11.72
C SER A 26 11.79 -37.91 -11.84
N GLN A 27 11.34 -36.80 -12.43
CA GLN A 27 12.16 -35.62 -12.71
C GLN A 27 11.42 -34.35 -12.29
N ILE A 28 12.19 -33.40 -11.80
CA ILE A 28 11.71 -32.05 -11.51
C ILE A 28 11.91 -31.23 -12.78
N SER A 29 10.87 -30.50 -13.17
CA SER A 29 10.87 -29.73 -14.39
C SER A 29 11.24 -28.27 -14.12
N CYS A 30 11.95 -27.67 -15.06
CA CYS A 30 12.11 -26.21 -15.19
C CYS A 30 11.27 -25.64 -16.36
N GLU A 31 10.51 -26.48 -17.06
CA GLU A 31 9.77 -26.10 -18.26
C GLU A 31 8.55 -25.23 -17.94
N ALA A 32 8.30 -24.23 -18.78
CA ALA A 32 7.13 -23.39 -18.73
C ALA A 32 6.26 -23.63 -19.96
N GLU A 33 4.94 -23.61 -19.77
CA GLU A 33 3.96 -23.65 -20.85
C GLU A 33 2.90 -22.59 -20.60
N MET A 34 2.31 -22.07 -21.67
CA MET A 34 1.13 -21.20 -21.61
C MET A 34 -0.03 -21.74 -22.42
N LEU A 35 -1.25 -21.43 -21.99
CA LEU A 35 -2.50 -21.71 -22.68
C LEU A 35 -3.26 -20.41 -22.85
N ASP A 36 -3.46 -19.98 -24.09
CA ASP A 36 -4.49 -19.01 -24.42
C ASP A 36 -5.83 -19.75 -24.51
N PRO A 37 -6.80 -19.50 -23.59
CA PRO A 37 -8.08 -20.19 -23.60
C PRO A 37 -8.88 -19.98 -24.90
N ARG A 38 -8.56 -18.95 -25.69
CA ARG A 38 -9.21 -18.67 -26.98
C ARG A 38 -8.68 -19.54 -28.10
N GLN A 39 -7.40 -19.92 -28.04
CA GLN A 39 -6.75 -20.78 -29.02
C GLN A 39 -6.89 -22.26 -28.64
N GLY A 40 -6.95 -22.56 -27.33
CA GLY A 40 -7.18 -23.92 -26.82
C GLY A 40 -5.95 -24.82 -26.83
N GLU A 41 -4.78 -24.31 -27.24
CA GLU A 41 -3.54 -25.08 -27.33
C GLU A 41 -2.50 -24.63 -26.30
N TRP A 42 -1.70 -25.61 -25.82
CA TRP A 42 -0.58 -25.36 -24.92
C TRP A 42 0.68 -25.10 -25.73
N ILE A 43 1.30 -23.94 -25.48
CA ILE A 43 2.50 -23.45 -26.15
C ILE A 43 3.68 -23.52 -25.18
N SER A 44 4.78 -24.13 -25.61
CA SER A 44 6.01 -24.20 -24.84
C SER A 44 6.69 -22.82 -24.76
N LEU A 45 7.21 -22.51 -23.58
CA LEU A 45 7.93 -21.27 -23.27
C LEU A 45 9.37 -21.57 -22.86
N PRO A 46 10.25 -20.56 -22.85
CA PRO A 46 11.59 -20.68 -22.27
C PRO A 46 11.53 -21.26 -20.86
N SER A 47 12.43 -22.20 -20.57
CA SER A 47 12.55 -22.82 -19.25
C SER A 47 13.21 -21.88 -18.24
N MET A 48 12.90 -22.08 -16.96
CA MET A 48 13.61 -21.47 -15.84
C MET A 48 15.06 -21.99 -15.78
N THR A 49 15.92 -21.25 -15.07
CA THR A 49 17.31 -21.65 -14.80
C THR A 49 17.37 -22.81 -13.81
N ASN A 50 16.49 -22.80 -12.80
CA ASN A 50 16.43 -23.86 -11.80
C ASN A 50 15.16 -24.70 -11.99
N GLU A 51 15.31 -26.00 -11.81
CA GLU A 51 14.20 -26.93 -11.62
C GLU A 51 13.49 -26.60 -10.30
N ARG A 52 12.15 -26.55 -10.32
CA ARG A 52 11.36 -26.12 -9.15
C ARG A 52 10.04 -26.87 -9.08
N PHE A 53 9.74 -27.46 -7.91
CA PHE A 53 8.39 -27.89 -7.51
C PHE A 53 8.06 -27.35 -6.10
N HIS A 54 6.77 -27.32 -5.75
CA HIS A 54 6.27 -26.72 -4.49
C HIS A 54 6.71 -25.27 -4.25
N PHE A 55 6.86 -24.51 -5.33
CA PHE A 55 7.18 -23.08 -5.30
C PHE A 55 5.91 -22.24 -5.43
N GLY A 56 6.02 -20.95 -5.10
CA GLY A 56 4.96 -19.99 -5.33
C GLY A 56 5.09 -19.32 -6.70
N LEU A 57 4.03 -19.33 -7.51
CA LEU A 57 3.97 -18.60 -8.78
C LEU A 57 2.93 -17.48 -8.71
N ALA A 58 3.33 -16.25 -9.04
CA ALA A 58 2.45 -15.08 -9.02
C ALA A 58 2.72 -14.15 -10.21
N ALA A 59 1.69 -13.45 -10.68
CA ALA A 59 1.78 -12.49 -11.78
C ALA A 59 1.57 -11.05 -11.29
N ALA A 60 2.61 -10.21 -11.35
CA ALA A 60 2.56 -8.82 -10.90
C ALA A 60 3.25 -7.90 -11.91
N SER A 61 2.69 -6.71 -12.14
CA SER A 61 3.29 -5.69 -13.04
C SER A 61 3.66 -6.21 -14.44
N GLY A 62 2.87 -7.15 -14.98
CA GLY A 62 3.13 -7.72 -16.32
C GLY A 62 4.19 -8.82 -16.37
N LEU A 63 4.72 -9.27 -15.22
CA LEU A 63 5.79 -10.26 -15.10
C LEU A 63 5.31 -11.46 -14.27
N LEU A 64 5.90 -12.64 -14.50
CA LEU A 64 5.68 -13.82 -13.64
C LEU A 64 6.83 -13.98 -12.67
N TYR A 65 6.53 -14.33 -11.42
CA TYR A 65 7.51 -14.55 -10.36
C TYR A 65 7.40 -15.98 -9.86
N ALA A 66 8.47 -16.74 -10.03
CA ALA A 66 8.66 -18.06 -9.44
C ALA A 66 9.53 -17.92 -8.19
N ALA A 67 8.93 -18.06 -7.00
CA ALA A 67 9.61 -17.83 -5.73
C ALA A 67 9.77 -19.12 -4.92
N GLY A 68 11.02 -19.45 -4.58
CA GLY A 68 11.35 -20.59 -3.73
C GLY A 68 11.17 -21.94 -4.41
N GLY A 69 10.62 -22.90 -3.66
CA GLY A 69 10.44 -24.29 -4.06
C GLY A 69 11.62 -25.19 -3.69
N ARG A 70 11.69 -26.34 -4.36
CA ARG A 70 12.74 -27.33 -4.21
C ARG A 70 13.23 -27.80 -5.58
N ASN A 71 14.54 -28.03 -5.72
CA ASN A 71 15.20 -28.53 -6.94
C ASN A 71 15.72 -29.98 -6.78
N GLY A 72 15.09 -30.77 -5.91
CA GLY A 72 15.49 -32.13 -5.57
C GLY A 72 16.55 -32.18 -4.47
N SER A 73 17.61 -31.39 -4.60
CA SER A 73 18.70 -31.34 -3.61
C SER A 73 18.40 -30.42 -2.44
N GLN A 74 17.90 -29.20 -2.69
CA GLN A 74 17.76 -28.16 -1.67
C GLN A 74 16.46 -27.37 -1.82
N ILE A 75 16.02 -26.80 -0.69
CA ILE A 75 14.97 -25.77 -0.68
C ILE A 75 15.59 -24.45 -1.12
N LEU A 76 14.87 -23.72 -1.97
CA LEU A 76 15.33 -22.50 -2.60
C LEU A 76 14.76 -21.28 -1.88
N ASN A 77 15.56 -20.22 -1.80
CA ASN A 77 15.11 -18.85 -1.56
C ASN A 77 15.22 -17.99 -2.82
N SER A 78 15.77 -18.53 -3.90
CA SER A 78 15.93 -17.81 -5.16
C SER A 78 14.58 -17.52 -5.79
N VAL A 79 14.50 -16.37 -6.46
CA VAL A 79 13.34 -15.91 -7.20
C VAL A 79 13.75 -15.73 -8.65
N GLU A 80 12.97 -16.27 -9.57
CA GLU A 80 13.13 -16.07 -11.02
C GLU A 80 11.91 -15.34 -11.57
N VAL A 81 12.15 -14.46 -12.55
CA VAL A 81 11.13 -13.59 -13.12
C VAL A 81 11.09 -13.77 -14.62
N TYR A 82 9.92 -14.11 -15.15
CA TYR A 82 9.67 -14.18 -16.58
C TYR A 82 9.14 -12.86 -17.11
N ASP A 83 9.79 -12.33 -18.14
CA ASP A 83 9.30 -11.21 -18.92
C ASP A 83 8.74 -11.71 -20.26
N PRO A 84 7.39 -11.72 -20.45
CA PRO A 84 6.78 -12.16 -21.70
C PRO A 84 7.16 -11.30 -22.92
N ARG A 85 7.63 -10.06 -22.71
CA ARG A 85 8.07 -9.20 -23.82
C ARG A 85 9.48 -9.55 -24.27
N ALA A 86 10.34 -9.94 -23.34
CA ALA A 86 11.69 -10.38 -23.63
C ALA A 86 11.78 -11.88 -23.93
N CYS A 87 10.72 -12.65 -23.66
CA CYS A 87 10.68 -14.10 -23.74
C CYS A 87 11.87 -14.74 -23.00
N HIS A 88 12.12 -14.33 -21.75
CA HIS A 88 13.25 -14.82 -20.98
C HIS A 88 12.99 -14.77 -19.46
N TRP A 89 13.62 -15.70 -18.75
CA TRP A 89 13.65 -15.75 -17.29
C TRP A 89 14.93 -15.11 -16.75
N ALA A 90 14.81 -14.19 -15.81
CA ALA A 90 15.95 -13.57 -15.13
C ALA A 90 15.91 -13.84 -13.62
N THR A 91 17.09 -13.98 -13.01
CA THR A 91 17.21 -14.06 -11.55
C THR A 91 16.89 -12.70 -10.91
N ALA A 92 15.99 -12.70 -9.93
CA ALA A 92 15.65 -11.53 -9.12
C ALA A 92 16.25 -11.63 -7.71
N GLN A 93 15.99 -10.61 -6.89
CA GLN A 93 16.42 -10.61 -5.50
C GLN A 93 15.84 -11.84 -4.76
N PRO A 94 16.67 -12.64 -4.07
CA PRO A 94 16.20 -13.81 -3.34
C PRO A 94 15.41 -13.40 -2.10
N MET A 95 14.55 -14.31 -1.62
CA MET A 95 13.93 -14.24 -0.31
C MET A 95 14.98 -14.38 0.80
N PHE A 96 14.70 -13.80 1.97
CA PHE A 96 15.52 -13.94 3.17
C PHE A 96 15.51 -15.38 3.68
N LYS A 97 14.35 -16.04 3.66
CA LYS A 97 14.22 -17.44 4.04
C LYS A 97 14.02 -18.32 2.83
N LYS A 98 14.60 -19.53 2.89
CA LYS A 98 14.26 -20.63 1.99
C LYS A 98 12.83 -21.07 2.27
N ARG A 99 12.03 -21.26 1.23
CA ARG A 99 10.61 -21.60 1.36
C ARG A 99 10.21 -22.62 0.30
N CYS A 100 9.56 -23.70 0.72
CA CYS A 100 8.77 -24.54 -0.18
C CYS A 100 7.42 -24.88 0.47
N HIS A 101 6.43 -25.29 -0.33
CA HIS A 101 5.02 -25.38 0.05
C HIS A 101 4.44 -24.05 0.54
N ALA A 102 5.04 -22.94 0.13
CA ALA A 102 4.54 -21.61 0.42
C ALA A 102 3.41 -21.24 -0.55
N GLY A 103 2.44 -20.47 -0.06
CA GLY A 103 1.45 -19.82 -0.92
C GLY A 103 2.02 -18.53 -1.48
N ALA A 104 1.86 -18.27 -2.78
CA ALA A 104 2.17 -16.97 -3.38
C ALA A 104 0.90 -16.30 -3.89
N THR A 105 0.79 -15.00 -3.66
CA THR A 105 -0.31 -14.17 -4.14
C THR A 105 0.19 -12.76 -4.46
N VAL A 106 -0.67 -11.93 -5.04
CA VAL A 106 -0.37 -10.53 -5.32
C VAL A 106 -1.24 -9.64 -4.47
N PHE A 107 -0.62 -8.67 -3.81
CA PHE A 107 -1.30 -7.64 -3.04
C PHE A 107 -0.68 -6.28 -3.34
N ARG A 108 -1.49 -5.34 -3.85
CA ARG A 108 -1.04 -3.98 -4.22
C ARG A 108 0.15 -3.98 -5.19
N ASP A 109 0.08 -4.80 -6.23
CA ASP A 109 1.14 -5.01 -7.24
C ASP A 109 2.47 -5.52 -6.66
N GLN A 110 2.43 -6.13 -5.48
CA GLN A 110 3.58 -6.80 -4.86
C GLN A 110 3.30 -8.29 -4.77
N VAL A 111 4.32 -9.09 -5.08
CA VAL A 111 4.25 -10.54 -4.86
C VAL A 111 4.48 -10.79 -3.38
N VAL A 112 3.56 -11.51 -2.76
CA VAL A 112 3.62 -11.89 -1.35
C VAL A 112 3.68 -13.41 -1.28
N VAL A 113 4.71 -13.93 -0.60
CA VAL A 113 4.93 -15.35 -0.35
C VAL A 113 4.73 -15.62 1.13
N VAL A 114 3.78 -16.48 1.48
CA VAL A 114 3.35 -16.73 2.86
C VAL A 114 3.63 -18.17 3.24
N GLY A 115 4.24 -18.34 4.41
CA GLY A 115 4.45 -19.64 5.02
C GLY A 115 5.43 -20.54 4.28
N GLY A 116 5.08 -21.82 4.20
CA GLY A 116 5.95 -22.90 3.76
C GLY A 116 6.85 -23.40 4.88
N TYR A 117 7.82 -24.25 4.54
CA TYR A 117 8.88 -24.68 5.45
C TYR A 117 10.27 -24.41 4.87
N ASP A 118 11.23 -24.25 5.78
CA ASP A 118 12.63 -23.97 5.46
C ASP A 118 13.49 -25.24 5.36
N GLU A 119 14.80 -25.06 5.17
CA GLU A 119 15.77 -26.16 5.09
C GLU A 119 15.87 -27.01 6.37
N ASN A 120 15.46 -26.46 7.52
CA ASN A 120 15.39 -27.16 8.79
C ASN A 120 14.05 -27.90 8.98
N LYS A 121 13.18 -27.89 7.96
CA LYS A 121 11.83 -28.44 7.99
C LYS A 121 10.94 -27.80 9.07
N MET A 122 11.22 -26.55 9.41
CA MET A 122 10.42 -25.79 10.35
C MET A 122 9.32 -25.02 9.61
N ASP A 123 8.10 -25.08 10.12
CA ASP A 123 6.98 -24.30 9.59
C ASP A 123 7.24 -22.80 9.75
N LEU A 124 7.09 -22.06 8.67
CA LEU A 124 7.29 -20.62 8.65
C LEU A 124 5.98 -19.91 8.98
N LEU A 125 5.98 -19.15 10.08
CA LEU A 125 4.88 -18.25 10.46
C LEU A 125 5.09 -16.82 9.92
N SER A 126 5.82 -16.69 8.82
CA SER A 126 6.22 -15.41 8.24
C SER A 126 5.79 -15.30 6.79
N ALA A 127 5.61 -14.06 6.34
CA ALA A 127 5.41 -13.71 4.94
C ALA A 127 6.55 -12.81 4.46
N GLU A 128 6.89 -12.92 3.19
CA GLU A 128 7.84 -12.03 2.52
C GLU A 128 7.16 -11.40 1.31
N SER A 129 7.54 -10.17 1.00
CA SER A 129 7.00 -9.47 -0.17
C SER A 129 8.13 -8.92 -1.02
N ALA A 130 7.95 -9.00 -2.33
CA ALA A 130 8.85 -8.42 -3.31
C ALA A 130 8.04 -7.56 -4.29
N GLN A 131 8.55 -6.36 -4.55
CA GLN A 131 8.08 -5.52 -5.63
C GLN A 131 9.23 -5.38 -6.61
N ASN A 132 9.00 -5.75 -7.86
CA ASN A 132 9.95 -5.47 -8.92
C ASN A 132 9.60 -4.10 -9.49
N TYR A 133 10.55 -3.18 -9.38
CA TYR A 133 10.45 -1.88 -10.01
C TYR A 133 10.83 -2.04 -11.49
N PRO A 134 10.13 -1.41 -12.45
CA PRO A 134 10.41 -1.56 -13.88
C PRO A 134 11.79 -1.08 -14.36
N ASP A 135 12.66 -0.60 -13.46
CA ASP A 135 14.00 -0.14 -13.82
C ASP A 135 15.03 -1.29 -13.82
N LYS A 136 15.24 -1.86 -15.00
CA LYS A 136 16.25 -2.88 -15.33
C LYS A 136 17.72 -2.44 -15.13
N ASN A 137 18.00 -1.26 -14.56
CA ASN A 137 19.33 -0.66 -14.50
C ASN A 137 19.95 -0.53 -13.09
N ILE A 138 19.37 -1.15 -12.05
CA ILE A 138 19.94 -1.07 -10.69
C ILE A 138 20.30 -2.46 -10.20
N THR A 139 21.32 -3.05 -10.81
CA THR A 139 22.07 -4.15 -10.20
C THR A 139 23.08 -3.55 -9.21
N GLY A 140 22.90 -3.82 -7.92
CA GLY A 140 23.97 -3.64 -6.93
C GLY A 140 23.79 -2.48 -5.94
N HIS A 141 23.93 -2.83 -4.66
CA HIS A 141 24.28 -2.01 -3.48
C HIS A 141 23.44 -0.78 -3.07
N ASN A 142 22.57 -0.21 -3.93
CA ASN A 142 21.84 1.03 -3.59
C ASN A 142 20.34 0.83 -3.28
N TYR A 143 19.86 -0.41 -3.34
CA TYR A 143 18.44 -0.76 -3.14
C TYR A 143 17.97 -0.48 -1.70
N TRP A 144 18.78 -0.81 -0.70
CA TRP A 144 18.45 -0.62 0.72
C TRP A 144 18.40 0.84 1.16
N GLN A 145 19.28 1.68 0.64
CA GLN A 145 19.33 3.11 0.97
C GLN A 145 18.12 3.86 0.42
N ARG A 146 17.69 3.56 -0.81
CA ARG A 146 16.49 4.15 -1.40
C ARG A 146 15.20 3.68 -0.73
N TRP A 147 15.14 2.43 -0.28
CA TRP A 147 14.00 1.91 0.49
C TRP A 147 13.83 2.66 1.82
N ILE A 148 14.92 2.85 2.56
CA ILE A 148 14.93 3.67 3.79
C ILE A 148 14.54 5.11 3.49
N LEU A 149 15.11 5.73 2.45
CA LEU A 149 14.78 7.10 2.06
C LEU A 149 13.31 7.25 1.67
N SER A 150 12.72 6.30 0.94
CA SER A 150 11.28 6.35 0.60
C SER A 150 10.40 6.19 1.83
N PHE A 151 10.78 5.35 2.79
CA PHE A 151 10.04 5.16 4.02
C PHE A 151 10.13 6.40 4.91
N ILE A 152 11.33 6.97 5.08
CA ILE A 152 11.56 8.23 5.79
C ILE A 152 10.81 9.37 5.10
N LEU A 153 10.85 9.47 3.77
CA LEU A 153 10.16 10.53 3.04
C LEU A 153 8.65 10.44 3.23
N LYS A 154 8.06 9.23 3.14
CA LYS A 154 6.63 9.02 3.43
C LYS A 154 6.28 9.37 4.88
N TYR A 155 7.12 8.98 5.83
CA TYR A 155 6.95 9.30 7.24
C TYR A 155 7.05 10.81 7.52
N VAL A 156 8.03 11.49 6.92
CA VAL A 156 8.23 12.95 7.03
C VAL A 156 7.08 13.70 6.39
N ILE A 157 6.60 13.29 5.21
CA ILE A 157 5.41 13.88 4.57
C ILE A 157 4.18 13.72 5.47
N HIS A 158 3.98 12.53 6.04
CA HIS A 158 2.87 12.29 6.96
C HIS A 158 2.99 13.13 8.24
N LEU A 159 4.20 13.27 8.79
CA LEU A 159 4.46 14.11 9.97
C LEU A 159 4.24 15.59 9.67
N CYS A 160 4.71 16.09 8.53
CA CYS A 160 4.46 17.45 8.05
C CYS A 160 2.96 17.70 7.84
N TYR A 161 2.25 16.74 7.25
CA TYR A 161 0.80 16.83 7.06
C TYR A 161 0.07 16.94 8.41
N MET A 162 0.43 16.11 9.39
CA MET A 162 -0.14 16.16 10.73
C MET A 162 0.17 17.47 11.47
N GLN A 163 1.39 18.01 11.33
CA GLN A 163 1.75 19.31 11.90
C GLN A 163 0.96 20.47 11.28
N THR A 164 0.77 20.45 9.95
CA THR A 164 -0.03 21.47 9.25
C THR A 164 -1.50 21.38 9.64
N LEU A 165 -2.05 20.17 9.72
CA LEU A 165 -3.42 19.93 10.18
C LEU A 165 -3.63 20.43 11.61
N PHE A 166 -2.68 20.17 12.51
CA PHE A 166 -2.73 20.63 13.90
C PHE A 166 -2.70 22.17 14.00
N LYS A 167 -1.83 22.83 13.22
CA LYS A 167 -1.81 24.30 13.14
C LYS A 167 -3.13 24.87 12.61
N PHE A 168 -3.75 24.22 11.62
CA PHE A 168 -5.03 24.64 11.06
C PHE A 168 -6.18 24.50 12.07
N VAL A 169 -6.22 23.39 12.81
CA VAL A 169 -7.21 23.18 13.90
C VAL A 169 -7.04 24.22 15.01
N LEU A 170 -5.81 24.50 15.44
CA LEU A 170 -5.53 25.53 16.44
C LEU A 170 -5.93 26.93 15.95
N LEU A 171 -5.61 27.28 14.70
CA LEU A 171 -5.98 28.56 14.13
C LEU A 171 -7.51 28.75 14.11
N ASN A 172 -8.26 27.73 13.69
CA ASN A 172 -9.72 27.76 13.69
C ASN A 172 -10.32 27.82 15.10
N ALA A 173 -9.70 27.15 16.08
CA ALA A 173 -10.12 27.26 17.47
C ALA A 173 -9.88 28.68 18.03
N CYS A 174 -8.74 29.30 17.71
CA CYS A 174 -8.44 30.68 18.09
C CYS A 174 -9.38 31.69 17.44
N THR A 175 -9.66 31.59 16.14
CA THR A 175 -10.60 32.49 15.46
C THR A 175 -12.02 32.34 16.04
N ALA A 176 -12.46 31.12 16.36
CA ALA A 176 -13.74 30.88 17.02
C ALA A 176 -13.82 31.50 18.44
N LEU A 177 -12.73 31.44 19.22
CA LEU A 177 -12.66 32.06 20.55
C LEU A 177 -12.67 33.59 20.47
N ILE A 178 -11.95 34.17 19.50
CA ILE A 178 -11.93 35.62 19.26
C ILE A 178 -13.32 36.10 18.79
N ALA A 179 -13.97 35.36 17.89
CA ALA A 179 -15.34 35.64 17.46
C ALA A 179 -16.34 35.60 18.63
N LYS A 180 -16.23 34.59 19.52
CA LYS A 180 -17.07 34.52 20.73
C LYS A 180 -16.81 35.70 21.68
N ARG A 181 -15.55 36.12 21.86
CA ARG A 181 -15.21 37.27 22.72
C ARG A 181 -15.69 38.60 22.14
N THR A 182 -15.56 38.81 20.84
CA THR A 182 -16.02 40.04 20.17
C THR A 182 -17.54 40.16 20.19
N LEU A 183 -18.28 39.08 19.93
CA LEU A 183 -19.74 39.04 20.08
C LEU A 183 -20.19 39.33 21.52
N LYS A 184 -19.47 38.81 22.52
CA LYS A 184 -19.76 39.09 23.93
C LYS A 184 -19.50 40.56 24.28
N LEU A 185 -18.42 41.15 23.78
CA LEU A 185 -18.15 42.59 23.96
C LEU A 185 -19.18 43.46 23.26
N SER A 186 -19.57 43.16 22.01
CA SER A 186 -20.57 43.96 21.28
C SER A 186 -21.96 43.89 21.95
N ALA A 187 -22.31 42.74 22.53
CA ALA A 187 -23.53 42.58 23.32
C ALA A 187 -23.50 43.45 24.59
N ILE A 188 -22.37 43.45 25.33
CA ILE A 188 -22.20 44.28 26.53
C ILE A 188 -22.26 45.78 26.18
N ILE A 189 -21.60 46.19 25.09
CA ILE A 189 -21.61 47.59 24.62
C ILE A 189 -23.04 48.00 24.21
N SER A 190 -23.77 47.14 23.50
CA SER A 190 -25.17 47.41 23.12
C SER A 190 -26.10 47.52 24.32
N LEU A 191 -25.93 46.66 25.33
CA LEU A 191 -26.66 46.74 26.61
C LEU A 191 -26.35 48.04 27.36
N HIS A 192 -25.09 48.48 27.37
CA HIS A 192 -24.71 49.71 28.05
C HIS A 192 -25.21 50.96 27.32
N LEU A 193 -25.18 50.97 25.98
CA LEU A 193 -25.76 52.05 25.16
C LEU A 193 -27.29 52.09 25.31
N SER A 194 -27.96 50.93 25.29
CA SER A 194 -29.40 50.80 25.53
C SER A 194 -29.81 51.27 26.93
N GLY A 195 -29.01 50.98 27.96
CA GLY A 195 -29.25 51.45 29.31
C GLY A 195 -29.05 52.96 29.45
N ARG A 196 -28.08 53.54 28.75
CA ARG A 196 -27.86 55.00 28.72
C ARG A 196 -28.95 55.75 27.96
N THR A 197 -29.49 55.19 26.87
CA THR A 197 -30.65 55.77 26.18
C THR A 197 -31.90 55.75 27.06
N ALA A 198 -32.12 54.68 27.83
CA ALA A 198 -33.25 54.59 28.76
C ALA A 198 -33.19 55.63 29.89
N ILE A 199 -31.99 55.89 30.44
CA ILE A 199 -31.76 56.93 31.45
C ILE A 199 -31.95 58.34 30.87
N PHE A 200 -31.53 58.58 29.62
CA PHE A 200 -31.78 59.87 28.96
C PHE A 200 -33.29 60.13 28.71
N THR A 201 -34.07 59.11 28.35
CA THR A 201 -35.53 59.25 28.25
C THR A 201 -36.23 59.46 29.59
N SER A 202 -35.72 58.93 30.72
CA SER A 202 -36.33 59.16 32.03
C SER A 202 -35.99 60.53 32.64
N ILE A 203 -34.82 61.10 32.30
CA ILE A 203 -34.42 62.44 32.76
C ILE A 203 -35.12 63.54 31.96
N PHE A 204 -35.37 63.34 30.65
CA PHE A 204 -36.08 64.33 29.82
C PHE A 204 -37.61 64.37 30.05
N PHE A 205 -38.23 63.33 30.61
CA PHE A 205 -39.66 63.33 30.92
C PHE A 205 -40.04 64.00 32.24
N ASN A 206 -39.08 64.50 33.03
CA ASN A 206 -39.33 65.01 34.38
C ASN A 206 -39.14 66.54 34.53
N VAL A 207 -39.13 67.30 33.42
CA VAL A 207 -38.92 68.78 33.44
C VAL A 207 -40.07 69.54 32.75
N SER A 208 -41.30 69.02 32.76
CA SER A 208 -42.43 69.75 32.16
C SER A 208 -43.76 69.57 32.90
N GLU A 209 -43.83 69.90 34.18
CA GLU A 209 -45.10 70.27 34.82
C GLU A 209 -44.92 71.38 35.87
N LYS A 210 -45.02 72.63 35.41
CA LYS A 210 -45.74 73.75 36.05
C LYS A 210 -45.77 74.90 35.05
N PRO A 211 -46.95 75.47 34.75
CA PRO A 211 -47.58 76.55 35.53
C PRO A 211 -49.11 76.31 35.67
N ASP A 212 -50.01 77.08 36.29
CA ASP A 212 -50.06 78.28 37.12
C ASP A 212 -51.48 78.37 37.75
N PHE A 213 -51.57 79.18 38.81
CA PHE A 213 -52.67 79.92 39.47
C PHE A 213 -54.16 79.91 39.02
N LEU A 214 -54.98 80.27 40.04
CA LEU A 214 -56.38 80.80 40.14
C LEU A 214 -57.37 79.80 40.75
N VAL A 215 -58.11 80.07 41.85
CA VAL A 215 -58.69 81.29 42.45
C VAL A 215 -58.52 81.27 43.97
#